data_AF-A0ABD3FS47-F1
#
_entry.id   AF-A0ABD3FS47-F1
#
_cell.length_a   1.000
_cell.length_b   1.000
_cell.length_c   1.000
_cell.angle_alpha   90.00
_cell.angle_beta   90.00
_cell.angle_gamma   90.00
#
_symmetry.space_group_name_H-M   'P 1'
#
loop_
_entity.id
_entity.type
_entity.pdbx_description
1 polymer ?
#
loop_
_entity_poly.entity_id
_entity_poly.type
_entity_poly.pdbx_seq_one_letter_code
_entity_poly.pdbx_strand_id
1 'polypeptide(L)'
;MMLRPLSPPRRPPGLRMDLLSSRVLTFDEFLLEEERFVLEGLDCIQPIPILLAPQETRGEYEHAFEQYLRARNVPLASMQSSPHLERLFRLDYANLRLWSFADEI
;
A
#
# COMPACT_ATOMS: atom_id res chain seq x y z
N MET A 1 27.72 -18.13 31.03
CA MET A 1 26.44 -17.51 30.60
C MET A 1 26.73 -16.74 29.32
N MET A 2 26.11 -17.11 28.20
CA MET A 2 26.30 -16.43 26.90
C MET A 2 25.31 -15.25 26.81
N LEU A 3 25.80 -14.03 26.66
CA LEU A 3 24.96 -12.85 26.42
C LEU A 3 24.40 -12.93 24.99
N ARG A 4 23.08 -13.00 24.86
CA ARG A 4 22.41 -12.88 23.56
C ARG A 4 22.68 -11.48 23.01
N PRO A 5 23.06 -11.32 21.72
CA PRO A 5 23.19 -10.00 21.14
C PRO A 5 21.83 -9.29 21.22
N LEU A 6 21.84 -8.09 21.79
CA LEU A 6 20.70 -7.17 21.76
C LEU A 6 20.34 -6.96 20.30
N SER A 7 19.15 -7.41 19.90
CA SER A 7 18.59 -7.08 18.59
C SER A 7 18.73 -5.57 18.38
N PRO A 8 19.14 -5.11 17.18
CA PRO A 8 19.22 -3.69 16.90
C PRO A 8 17.86 -3.05 17.24
N PRO A 9 17.84 -1.80 17.76
CA PRO A 9 16.59 -1.12 18.05
C PRO A 9 15.73 -1.17 16.80
N ARG A 10 14.56 -1.81 16.90
CA ARG A 10 13.57 -1.78 15.81
C ARG A 10 13.35 -0.29 15.54
N ARG A 11 13.61 0.16 14.30
CA ARG A 11 13.33 1.55 13.90
C ARG A 11 11.93 1.91 14.39
N PRO A 12 11.71 3.07 15.00
CA PRO A 12 10.38 3.46 15.42
C PRO A 12 9.45 3.38 14.20
N PRO A 13 8.43 2.51 14.20
CA PRO A 13 7.43 2.51 13.15
C PRO A 13 6.69 3.84 13.27
N GLY A 14 6.79 4.73 12.29
CA GLY A 14 6.07 6.00 12.39
C GLY A 14 6.61 7.18 11.61
N LEU A 15 7.66 7.01 10.78
CA LEU A 15 7.97 8.06 9.82
C LEU A 15 6.97 7.98 8.66
N ARG A 16 6.52 9.13 8.15
CA ARG A 16 5.65 9.25 6.96
C ARG A 16 6.08 8.32 5.81
N MET A 17 7.39 8.15 5.66
CA MET A 17 8.01 7.26 4.66
C MET A 17 7.71 5.77 4.87
N ASP A 18 7.61 5.31 6.12
CA ASP A 18 7.29 3.91 6.43
C ASP A 18 5.80 3.63 6.21
N LEU A 19 4.94 4.57 6.58
CA LEU A 19 3.48 4.45 6.42
C LEU A 19 3.04 4.52 4.96
N LEU A 20 3.70 5.37 4.17
CA LEU A 20 3.43 5.54 2.75
C LEU A 20 4.38 4.74 1.86
N SER A 21 5.20 3.86 2.45
CA SER A 21 6.01 2.92 1.69
C SER A 21 5.08 2.15 0.76
N SER A 22 5.40 2.12 -0.52
CA SER A 22 4.57 1.54 -1.56
C SER A 22 5.36 0.54 -2.39
N ARG A 23 4.72 -0.55 -2.79
CA ARG A 23 5.35 -1.57 -3.63
C ARG A 23 4.49 -1.80 -4.87
N VAL A 24 5.12 -1.79 -6.04
CA VAL A 24 4.47 -2.16 -7.29
C VAL A 24 4.32 -3.68 -7.32
N LEU A 25 3.11 -4.13 -7.58
CA LEU A 25 2.75 -5.55 -7.69
C LEU A 25 1.82 -5.73 -8.89
N THR A 26 1.95 -6.86 -9.58
CA THR A 26 0.90 -7.33 -10.49
C THR A 26 -0.26 -7.94 -9.70
N PHE A 27 -1.40 -8.16 -10.37
CA PHE A 27 -2.56 -8.81 -9.75
C PHE A 27 -2.22 -10.21 -9.20
N ASP A 28 -1.52 -11.02 -10.00
CA ASP A 28 -1.11 -12.38 -9.59
C ASP A 28 -0.15 -12.36 -8.40
N GLU A 29 0.79 -11.42 -8.38
CA GLU A 29 1.74 -11.26 -7.28
C GLU A 29 1.02 -10.84 -5.98
N PHE A 30 0.03 -9.96 -6.08
CA PHE A 30 -0.76 -9.52 -4.95
C PHE A 30 -1.59 -10.66 -4.34
N LEU A 31 -2.24 -11.47 -5.17
CA LEU A 31 -3.04 -12.60 -4.71
C LEU A 31 -2.21 -13.63 -3.93
N LEU A 32 -1.00 -13.92 -4.43
CA LEU A 32 -0.05 -14.80 -3.76
C LEU A 32 0.48 -14.22 -2.43
N GLU A 33 0.64 -12.89 -2.34
CA GLU A 33 1.03 -12.24 -1.08
C GLU A 33 -0.11 -12.24 -0.05
N GLU A 34 -1.36 -12.04 -0.48
CA GLU A 34 -2.53 -12.13 0.41
C GLU A 34 -2.71 -13.55 0.97
N GLU A 35 -2.62 -14.58 0.15
CA GLU A 35 -2.69 -15.98 0.62
C GLU A 35 -1.61 -16.29 1.66
N ARG A 36 -0.39 -15.82 1.42
CA ARG A 36 0.72 -15.97 2.38
C ARG A 36 0.51 -15.16 3.64
N PHE A 37 -0.07 -13.96 3.53
CA PHE A 37 -0.32 -13.09 4.67
C PHE A 37 -1.33 -13.69 5.64
N VAL A 38 -2.43 -14.27 5.12
CA VAL A 38 -3.44 -15.00 5.91
C VAL A 38 -2.81 -16.15 6.70
N LEU A 39 -1.76 -16.77 6.16
CA LEU A 39 -1.05 -17.89 6.78
C LEU A 39 0.05 -17.47 7.78
N GLU A 40 0.76 -16.36 7.52
CA GLU A 40 1.98 -15.98 8.26
C GLU A 40 1.76 -14.89 9.35
N GLY A 41 0.64 -14.16 9.35
CA GLY A 41 0.22 -13.31 10.49
C GLY A 41 1.26 -12.29 10.97
N LEU A 42 1.89 -11.54 10.06
CA LEU A 42 2.96 -10.60 10.41
C LEU A 42 2.41 -9.25 10.95
N ASP A 43 2.82 -8.88 12.17
CA ASP A 43 2.47 -7.62 12.87
C ASP A 43 3.16 -6.34 12.31
N CYS A 44 3.61 -6.33 11.06
CA CYS A 44 4.31 -5.19 10.47
C CYS A 44 3.43 -4.36 9.53
N ILE A 45 3.64 -3.04 9.54
CA ILE A 45 3.02 -2.14 8.56
C ILE A 45 3.55 -2.52 7.19
N GLN A 46 2.70 -3.15 6.37
CA GLN A 46 3.10 -3.57 5.05
C GLN A 46 3.21 -2.38 4.08
N PRO A 47 4.06 -2.46 3.05
CA PRO A 47 4.00 -1.51 1.95
C PRO A 47 2.61 -1.50 1.31
N ILE A 48 2.16 -0.32 0.90
CA ILE A 48 0.91 -0.13 0.17
C ILE A 48 1.07 -0.77 -1.23
N PRO A 49 0.19 -1.69 -1.63
CA PRO A 49 0.22 -2.27 -2.97
C PRO A 49 -0.16 -1.22 -4.02
N ILE A 50 0.65 -1.12 -5.08
CA ILE A 50 0.35 -0.38 -6.30
C ILE A 50 0.06 -1.42 -7.38
N LEU A 51 -1.23 -1.68 -7.60
CA LEU A 51 -1.72 -2.62 -8.61
C LEU A 51 -1.78 -1.93 -9.97
N LEU A 52 -0.77 -2.17 -10.80
CA LEU A 52 -0.70 -1.64 -12.16
C LEU A 52 -1.46 -2.56 -13.12
N ALA A 53 -2.22 -1.96 -14.04
CA ALA A 53 -2.77 -2.70 -15.18
C ALA A 53 -1.64 -3.10 -16.16
N PRO A 54 -1.87 -4.10 -17.03
CA PRO A 54 -0.92 -4.43 -18.08
C PRO A 54 -0.57 -3.18 -18.90
N GLN A 55 0.72 -2.86 -18.99
CA GLN A 55 1.27 -1.68 -19.70
C GLN A 55 1.04 -0.32 -19.02
N GLU A 56 0.38 -0.27 -17.87
CA GLU A 56 0.22 0.97 -17.13
C GLU A 56 1.51 1.35 -16.40
N THR A 57 1.86 2.62 -16.48
CA THR A 57 2.99 3.18 -15.74
C THR A 57 2.57 3.64 -14.35
N ARG A 58 3.54 3.73 -13.43
CA ARG A 58 3.30 4.33 -12.11
C ARG A 58 2.75 5.76 -12.19
N GLY A 59 3.14 6.52 -13.20
CA GLY A 59 2.65 7.89 -13.39
C GLY A 59 1.16 7.93 -13.73
N GLU A 60 0.70 7.03 -14.59
CA GLU A 60 -0.72 6.88 -14.93
C GLU A 60 -1.54 6.41 -13.73
N TYR A 61 -1.00 5.47 -12.95
CA TYR A 61 -1.62 5.03 -11.70
C TYR A 61 -1.81 6.18 -10.71
N GLU A 62 -0.77 6.98 -10.44
CA GLU A 62 -0.86 8.10 -9.50
C GLU A 62 -1.82 9.17 -10.02
N HIS A 63 -1.85 9.42 -11.33
CA HIS A 63 -2.81 10.34 -11.93
C HIS A 63 -4.26 9.86 -11.74
N ALA A 64 -4.52 8.57 -11.97
CA ALA A 64 -5.84 7.97 -11.76
C ALA A 64 -6.25 7.98 -10.27
N PHE A 65 -5.29 7.78 -9.36
CA PHE A 65 -5.51 7.94 -7.92
C PHE A 65 -5.89 9.38 -7.56
N GLU A 66 -5.22 10.38 -8.11
CA GLU A 66 -5.60 11.79 -7.91
C GLU A 66 -7.01 12.09 -8.43
N GLN A 67 -7.40 11.51 -9.56
CA GLN A 67 -8.77 11.65 -10.08
C GLN A 67 -9.80 11.00 -9.15
N TYR A 68 -9.52 9.79 -8.64
CA TYR A 68 -10.35 9.09 -7.65
C TYR A 68 -10.56 9.94 -6.38
N LEU A 69 -9.52 10.64 -5.94
CA LEU A 69 -9.54 11.56 -4.79
C LEU A 69 -10.37 12.81 -5.07
N ARG A 70 -10.20 13.43 -6.25
CA ARG A 70 -10.97 14.60 -6.68
C ARG A 70 -12.47 14.29 -6.77
N ALA A 71 -12.84 13.12 -7.27
CA ALA A 71 -14.24 12.68 -7.32
C ALA A 71 -14.90 12.63 -5.93
N ARG A 72 -14.11 12.47 -4.86
CA ARG A 72 -14.55 12.46 -3.45
C ARG A 72 -14.39 13.81 -2.75
N ASN A 73 -13.97 14.86 -3.46
CA ASN A 73 -13.61 16.16 -2.90
C ASN A 73 -12.51 16.09 -1.81
N VAL A 74 -11.61 15.12 -1.89
CA VAL A 74 -10.49 14.96 -0.95
C VAL A 74 -9.18 15.26 -1.68
N PRO A 75 -8.66 16.50 -1.66
CA PRO A 75 -7.41 16.81 -2.34
C PRO A 75 -6.22 16.16 -1.63
N LEU A 76 -5.23 15.65 -2.38
CA LEU A 76 -4.02 15.05 -1.79
C LEU A 76 -3.31 15.97 -0.78
N ALA A 77 -3.33 17.27 -1.05
CA ALA A 77 -2.75 18.30 -0.18
C ALA A 77 -3.38 18.33 1.22
N SER A 78 -4.68 18.02 1.38
CA SER A 78 -5.32 18.01 2.70
C SER A 78 -4.85 16.84 3.59
N MET A 79 -4.22 15.82 2.98
CA MET A 79 -3.75 14.61 3.67
C MET A 79 -2.27 14.67 4.02
N GLN A 80 -1.55 15.74 3.65
CA GLN A 80 -0.14 15.91 3.99
C GLN A 80 0.10 15.86 5.51
N SER A 81 -0.84 16.40 6.29
CA SER A 81 -0.81 16.41 7.75
C SER A 81 -1.20 15.07 8.40
N SER A 82 -1.72 14.10 7.63
CA SER A 82 -2.18 12.80 8.14
C SER A 82 -1.80 11.65 7.19
N PRO A 83 -0.57 11.09 7.32
CA PRO A 83 -0.11 10.00 6.47
C PRO A 83 -0.91 8.70 6.64
N HIS A 84 -1.55 8.50 7.80
CA HIS A 84 -2.45 7.37 8.03
C HIS A 84 -3.70 7.46 7.15
N LEU A 85 -4.26 8.65 7.01
CA LEU A 85 -5.45 8.88 6.20
C LEU A 85 -5.12 8.76 4.71
N GLU A 86 -3.97 9.29 4.27
CA GLU A 86 -3.46 9.05 2.92
C GLU A 86 -3.26 7.55 2.63
N ARG A 87 -2.69 6.80 3.59
CA ARG A 87 -2.53 5.35 3.48
C ARG A 87 -3.87 4.64 3.31
N LEU A 88 -4.90 4.99 4.08
CA LEU A 88 -6.23 4.39 3.96
C LEU A 88 -6.83 4.60 2.57
N PHE A 89 -6.72 5.81 2.01
CA PHE A 89 -7.20 6.07 0.64
C PHE A 89 -6.42 5.29 -0.41
N ARG A 90 -5.10 5.16 -0.26
CA ARG A 90 -4.30 4.36 -1.19
C ARG A 90 -4.66 2.87 -1.11
N LEU A 91 -4.92 2.35 0.09
CA LEU A 91 -5.39 0.96 0.27
C LEU A 91 -6.80 0.76 -0.29
N ASP A 92 -7.73 1.69 -0.08
CA ASP A 92 -9.08 1.63 -0.65
C ASP A 92 -9.02 1.66 -2.19
N TYR A 93 -8.16 2.50 -2.76
CA TYR A 93 -7.97 2.56 -4.20
C TYR A 93 -7.36 1.28 -4.77
N ALA A 94 -6.37 0.69 -4.09
CA ALA A 94 -5.82 -0.61 -4.48
C ALA A 94 -6.90 -1.71 -4.45
N ASN A 95 -7.74 -1.75 -3.41
CA ASN A 95 -8.87 -2.68 -3.35
C ASN A 95 -9.85 -2.46 -4.51
N LEU A 96 -10.22 -1.21 -4.81
CA LEU A 96 -11.10 -0.92 -5.95
C LEU A 96 -10.55 -1.43 -7.28
N ARG A 97 -9.23 -1.32 -7.47
CA ARG A 97 -8.57 -1.88 -8.65
C ARG A 97 -8.59 -3.39 -8.68
N LEU A 98 -8.39 -4.05 -7.53
CA LEU A 98 -8.51 -5.50 -7.42
C LEU A 98 -9.88 -5.98 -7.92
N TRP A 99 -10.95 -5.32 -7.49
CA TRP A 99 -12.32 -5.63 -7.97
C TRP A 99 -12.49 -5.39 -9.48
N SER A 100 -11.83 -4.37 -10.02
CA SER A 100 -11.90 -4.06 -11.46
C SER A 100 -11.21 -5.13 -12.31
N PHE A 101 -10.08 -5.68 -11.83
CA PHE A 101 -9.41 -6.79 -12.49
C PHE A 101 -10.15 -8.13 -12.30
N ALA A 102 -10.80 -8.34 -11.16
CA ALA A 102 -11.56 -9.55 -10.88
C ALA A 102 -12.84 -9.67 -11.73
N ASP A 103 -13.42 -8.55 -12.20
CA ASP A 103 -14.58 -8.53 -13.10
C ASP A 103 -14.20 -8.86 -14.57
N GLU A 104 -12.91 -8.78 -14.91
CA GLU A 104 -12.36 -9.03 -16.25
C GLU A 104 -11.96 -10.50 -16.50
N ILE A 105 -12.13 -11.38 -15.51
CA ILE A 105 -11.84 -12.84 -15.56
C ILE A 105 -13.13 -13.64 -15.52
#